data_AF-K0JXM2-F1
#
_entry.id   AF-K0JXM2-F1
#
_cell.length_a   1.000
_cell.length_b   1.000
_cell.length_c   1.000
_cell.angle_alpha   90.00
_cell.angle_beta   90.00
_cell.angle_gamma   90.00
#
_symmetry.space_group_name_H-M   'P 1'
#
loop_
_entity.id
_entity.type
_entity.pdbx_description
1 polymer ?
#
loop_
_entity_poly.entity_id
_entity_poly.type
_entity_poly.pdbx_seq_one_letter_code
_entity_poly.pdbx_strand_id
1 'polypeptide(L)'
;MVFPAPGAEVAHRRALRLDENARSITDRFGWSALVLGDDSAVGRKFPERYGDELTARSAGPVRIAFFAGRPAAESVAGPELARRLGLSDHLPCLVVVAEAGVHVLPFRERSAADVHRVLTGWMEEFHRANVGLVARWTAVEREIHRLVAELSGSLWAARERSARVRAERESLQRLESLGAAPLDLDAVLADRAGLPWALTTALYACRDRLRELDAVEAAGERMAAAARDLSGSDDRRALCRVLGRLTEDTALRRLLTPDGAAALTAARAAFGRDDDADVREWRADNGKLFTLPVFTAARQAWRWIADQGRLPRESPARHRERDFDAFTRALAAQPLGPAAADGVLAALAAHHGVTDEVEWTAATAGFRAYLLDAVDRLRATAPAGFTAVGHCLPTFAPPVRPLTDDLRDRRDALVRALRRDVPGAVADDRRTVLAAVPVLVEEHRARVAATLAGPAPEPTGEAQARRLAELVDLLGSYDAAVRSAVHPHLSESGVVAVEVATSPADALGVPPGEDPAEVLRRVAARTVAEHRGTHA
;
A
#
# COMPACT_ATOMS: atom_id res chain seq x y z
N MET A 1 -46.42 16.19 -0.56
CA MET A 1 -45.35 16.36 0.44
C MET A 1 -44.93 17.82 0.42
N VAL A 2 -45.28 18.59 1.45
CA VAL A 2 -44.91 20.01 1.57
C VAL A 2 -43.42 20.08 1.89
N PHE A 3 -42.63 20.74 1.04
CA PHE A 3 -41.18 20.87 1.25
C PHE A 3 -40.83 22.35 1.40
N PRO A 4 -40.40 22.80 2.59
CA PRO A 4 -39.75 24.10 2.71
C PRO A 4 -38.38 24.00 2.02
N ALA A 5 -38.22 24.66 0.87
CA ALA A 5 -36.94 24.66 0.18
C ALA A 5 -35.93 25.53 0.94
N PRO A 6 -34.72 25.04 1.25
CA PRO A 6 -33.73 25.78 2.05
C PRO A 6 -33.05 26.94 1.30
N GLY A 7 -33.42 27.21 0.04
CA GLY A 7 -32.90 28.31 -0.77
C GLY A 7 -33.49 28.32 -2.18
N ALA A 8 -33.28 29.43 -2.92
CA ALA A 8 -33.84 29.63 -4.26
C ALA A 8 -33.41 28.57 -5.27
N GLU A 9 -32.15 28.17 -5.24
CA GLU A 9 -31.58 27.18 -6.17
C GLU A 9 -32.20 25.79 -5.97
N VAL A 10 -32.40 25.37 -4.72
CA VAL A 10 -33.02 24.07 -4.41
C VAL A 10 -34.49 24.08 -4.82
N ALA A 11 -35.20 25.18 -4.58
CA ALA A 11 -36.59 25.31 -5.04
C ALA A 11 -36.67 25.38 -6.57
N HIS A 12 -35.73 26.03 -7.23
CA HIS A 12 -35.63 26.13 -8.68
C HIS A 12 -35.35 24.77 -9.31
N ARG A 13 -34.31 24.05 -8.86
CA ARG A 13 -34.01 22.68 -9.31
C ARG A 13 -35.19 21.75 -9.08
N ARG A 14 -35.92 21.91 -7.97
CA ARG A 14 -37.09 21.07 -7.66
C ARG A 14 -38.35 21.47 -8.43
N ALA A 15 -38.58 22.76 -8.67
CA ALA A 15 -39.68 23.28 -9.50
C ALA A 15 -39.46 22.92 -10.98
N LEU A 16 -38.22 22.92 -11.44
CA LEU A 16 -37.85 22.45 -12.78
C LEU A 16 -37.58 20.94 -12.83
N ARG A 17 -37.75 20.23 -11.70
CA ARG A 17 -37.58 18.77 -11.58
C ARG A 17 -36.23 18.23 -12.07
N LEU A 18 -35.17 19.04 -11.97
CA LEU A 18 -33.78 18.72 -12.34
C LEU A 18 -33.10 17.75 -11.37
N ASP A 19 -33.85 17.20 -10.41
CA ASP A 19 -33.41 16.26 -9.38
C ASP A 19 -33.76 14.79 -9.69
N GLU A 20 -34.50 14.53 -10.79
CA GLU A 20 -34.97 13.18 -11.14
C GLU A 20 -34.31 12.63 -12.43
N ASN A 21 -33.28 11.80 -12.27
CA ASN A 21 -32.51 11.23 -13.39
C ASN A 21 -33.20 10.03 -14.09
N ALA A 22 -34.40 9.63 -13.68
CA ALA A 22 -35.00 8.33 -14.04
C ALA A 22 -36.39 8.40 -14.72
N ARG A 23 -36.84 9.59 -15.15
CA ARG A 23 -38.16 9.75 -15.80
C ARG A 23 -38.11 9.54 -17.31
N SER A 24 -39.20 9.01 -17.84
CA SER A 24 -39.54 9.14 -19.26
C SER A 24 -40.13 10.53 -19.53
N ILE A 25 -40.00 11.04 -20.75
CA ILE A 25 -40.68 12.25 -21.23
C ILE A 25 -42.21 12.15 -21.10
N THR A 26 -42.72 10.92 -20.96
CA THR A 26 -44.15 10.58 -20.83
C THR A 26 -44.65 10.44 -19.40
N ASP A 27 -43.81 10.57 -18.37
CA ASP A 27 -44.21 10.55 -16.95
C ASP A 27 -45.02 11.81 -16.51
N ARG A 28 -45.69 12.41 -17.50
CA ARG A 28 -46.56 13.60 -17.52
C ARG A 28 -45.78 14.88 -17.28
N PHE A 29 -46.06 15.86 -18.15
CA PHE A 29 -45.63 17.25 -18.04
C PHE A 29 -45.62 17.70 -16.59
N GLY A 30 -44.44 18.09 -16.13
CA GLY A 30 -44.25 18.39 -14.74
C GLY A 30 -44.75 19.77 -14.40
N TRP A 31 -45.95 19.88 -13.83
CA TRP A 31 -46.41 21.17 -13.31
C TRP A 31 -45.72 21.45 -11.98
N SER A 32 -45.22 22.67 -11.82
CA SER A 32 -44.68 23.14 -10.56
C SER A 32 -45.29 24.49 -10.23
N ALA A 33 -45.93 24.58 -9.08
CA ALA A 33 -46.53 25.79 -8.59
C ALA A 33 -45.66 26.36 -7.47
N LEU A 34 -45.05 27.51 -7.73
CA LEU A 34 -44.31 28.33 -6.78
C LEU A 34 -45.28 29.30 -6.13
N VAL A 35 -45.50 29.16 -4.82
CA VAL A 35 -46.27 30.15 -4.06
C VAL A 35 -45.35 31.27 -3.64
N LEU A 36 -45.60 32.49 -4.11
CA LEU A 36 -44.92 33.70 -3.66
C LEU A 36 -45.85 34.44 -2.70
N GLY A 37 -45.52 34.42 -1.41
CA GLY A 37 -46.23 35.16 -0.38
C GLY A 37 -45.49 36.44 0.00
N ASP A 38 -46.24 37.49 0.32
CA ASP A 38 -45.72 38.65 1.02
C ASP A 38 -45.64 38.39 2.55
N ASP A 39 -45.02 39.30 3.30
CA ASP A 39 -44.98 39.24 4.77
C ASP A 39 -46.33 39.58 5.43
N SER A 40 -47.40 39.69 4.65
CA SER A 40 -48.73 39.95 5.17
C SER A 40 -49.20 38.79 6.07
N ALA A 41 -50.14 39.08 6.96
CA ALA A 41 -50.78 38.04 7.77
C ALA A 41 -51.48 36.96 6.92
N VAL A 42 -51.87 37.30 5.69
CA VAL A 42 -52.47 36.37 4.73
C VAL A 42 -51.40 35.48 4.09
N GLY A 43 -50.28 36.05 3.62
CA GLY A 43 -49.16 35.32 3.03
C GLY A 43 -48.48 34.36 4.01
N ARG A 44 -48.27 34.78 5.26
CA ARG A 44 -47.66 33.94 6.31
C ARG A 44 -48.52 32.75 6.74
N LYS A 45 -49.85 32.92 6.79
CA LYS A 45 -50.79 31.84 7.14
C LYS A 45 -51.14 30.95 5.95
N PHE A 46 -50.65 31.27 4.76
CA PHE A 46 -51.05 30.56 3.55
C PHE A 46 -50.56 29.10 3.49
N PRO A 47 -49.29 28.77 3.79
CA PRO A 47 -48.83 27.38 3.81
C PRO A 47 -49.60 26.52 4.82
N GLU A 48 -49.92 27.08 5.99
CA GLU A 48 -50.70 26.40 7.04
C GLU A 48 -52.18 26.23 6.65
N ARG A 49 -52.76 27.23 5.98
CA ARG A 49 -54.20 27.24 5.64
C ARG A 49 -54.53 26.49 4.35
N TYR A 50 -53.60 26.43 3.40
CA TYR A 50 -53.84 25.92 2.04
C TYR A 50 -52.88 24.80 1.64
N GLY A 51 -51.72 24.67 2.30
CA GLY A 51 -50.64 23.79 1.86
C GLY A 51 -51.03 22.31 1.89
N ASP A 52 -51.61 21.85 2.99
CA ASP A 52 -52.04 20.45 3.12
C ASP A 52 -53.22 20.14 2.19
N GLU A 53 -54.18 21.05 2.08
CA GLU A 53 -55.35 20.87 1.22
C GLU A 53 -54.99 20.88 -0.27
N LEU A 54 -54.18 21.84 -0.74
CA LEU A 54 -53.72 21.89 -2.13
C LEU A 54 -52.81 20.72 -2.45
N THR A 55 -51.94 20.31 -1.52
CA THR A 55 -51.06 19.14 -1.71
C THR A 55 -51.88 17.84 -1.77
N ALA A 56 -52.91 17.69 -0.93
CA ALA A 56 -53.81 16.55 -0.94
C ALA A 56 -54.68 16.49 -2.21
N ARG A 57 -55.19 17.65 -2.67
CA ARG A 57 -56.02 17.76 -3.88
C ARG A 57 -55.24 17.66 -5.19
N SER A 58 -53.95 18.00 -5.18
CA SER A 58 -53.08 17.97 -6.38
C SER A 58 -52.32 16.65 -6.53
N ALA A 59 -52.79 15.57 -5.91
CA ALA A 59 -52.13 14.27 -5.81
C ALA A 59 -51.48 13.79 -7.13
N GLY A 60 -50.16 14.04 -7.27
CA GLY A 60 -49.31 13.51 -8.33
C GLY A 60 -48.75 14.51 -9.35
N PRO A 61 -49.57 15.28 -10.10
CA PRO A 61 -49.07 16.01 -11.27
C PRO A 61 -48.45 17.39 -10.97
N VAL A 62 -48.79 18.05 -9.86
CA VAL A 62 -48.29 19.39 -9.50
C VAL A 62 -47.38 19.33 -8.27
N ARG A 63 -46.14 19.82 -8.39
CA ARG A 63 -45.27 20.06 -7.23
C ARG A 63 -45.51 21.47 -6.72
N ILE A 64 -45.90 21.60 -5.46
CA ILE A 64 -46.09 22.92 -4.85
C ILE A 64 -44.88 23.23 -3.97
N ALA A 65 -44.19 24.33 -4.27
CA ALA A 65 -43.07 24.85 -3.49
C ALA A 65 -43.46 26.21 -2.90
N PHE A 66 -43.23 26.40 -1.60
CA PHE A 66 -43.68 27.59 -0.87
C PHE A 66 -42.51 28.52 -0.56
N PHE A 67 -42.63 29.79 -0.96
CA PHE A 67 -41.76 30.90 -0.56
C PHE A 67 -42.60 31.92 0.23
N ALA A 68 -42.92 31.61 1.47
CA ALA A 68 -43.57 32.55 2.39
C ALA A 68 -43.20 32.22 3.84
N GLY A 69 -42.92 33.24 4.65
CA GLY A 69 -42.90 33.13 6.12
C GLY A 69 -41.57 32.77 6.79
N ARG A 70 -40.41 32.90 6.13
CA ARG A 70 -39.11 32.83 6.84
C ARG A 70 -38.62 34.23 7.25
N PRO A 71 -37.97 34.38 8.43
CA PRO A 71 -37.36 35.65 8.81
C PRO A 71 -36.35 36.12 7.75
N ALA A 72 -36.31 37.45 7.52
CA ALA A 72 -35.62 38.11 6.40
C ALA A 72 -34.13 37.72 6.19
N ALA A 73 -33.47 37.14 7.20
CA ALA A 73 -32.09 36.67 7.12
C ALA A 73 -31.88 35.41 6.25
N GLU A 74 -32.93 34.63 5.95
CA GLU A 74 -32.81 33.36 5.19
C GLU A 74 -33.57 33.35 3.83
N SER A 75 -34.35 34.38 3.51
CA SER A 75 -35.26 34.37 2.34
C SER A 75 -35.17 35.63 1.48
N VAL A 76 -33.97 36.02 1.06
CA VAL A 76 -33.76 37.14 0.12
C VAL A 76 -34.32 36.82 -1.28
N ALA A 77 -34.49 35.55 -1.63
CA ALA A 77 -34.77 35.15 -3.01
C ALA A 77 -36.25 35.22 -3.44
N GLY A 78 -37.21 35.16 -2.51
CA GLY A 78 -38.64 35.22 -2.83
C GLY A 78 -39.09 36.59 -3.36
N PRO A 79 -38.81 37.69 -2.64
CA PRO A 79 -39.12 39.05 -3.09
C PRO A 79 -38.37 39.45 -4.36
N GLU A 80 -37.10 39.02 -4.51
CA GLU A 80 -36.30 39.27 -5.71
C GLU A 80 -36.87 38.52 -6.93
N LEU A 81 -37.28 37.26 -6.77
CA LEU A 81 -37.94 36.50 -7.83
C LEU A 81 -39.30 37.13 -8.21
N ALA A 82 -40.10 37.56 -7.21
CA ALA A 82 -41.36 38.27 -7.46
C ALA A 82 -41.14 39.56 -8.25
N ARG A 83 -40.13 40.35 -7.88
CA ARG A 83 -39.74 41.59 -8.59
C ARG A 83 -39.28 41.32 -10.02
N ARG A 84 -38.47 40.28 -10.25
CA ARG A 84 -38.04 39.84 -11.59
C ARG A 84 -39.19 39.38 -12.47
N LEU A 85 -40.25 38.85 -11.86
CA LEU A 85 -41.49 38.46 -12.56
C LEU A 85 -42.47 39.64 -12.74
N GLY A 86 -42.08 40.87 -12.36
CA GLY A 86 -42.93 42.07 -12.48
C GLY A 86 -44.08 42.11 -11.48
N LEU A 87 -44.02 41.32 -10.41
CA LEU A 87 -45.07 41.24 -9.40
C LEU A 87 -44.79 42.29 -8.31
N SER A 88 -45.77 43.18 -8.07
CA SER A 88 -45.67 44.19 -7.01
C SER A 88 -45.58 43.54 -5.63
N ASP A 89 -44.83 44.14 -4.70
CA ASP A 89 -44.51 43.65 -3.34
C ASP A 89 -45.72 43.35 -2.41
N HIS A 90 -46.96 43.38 -2.90
CA HIS A 90 -48.19 43.45 -2.08
C HIS A 90 -49.31 42.47 -2.47
N LEU A 91 -49.07 41.52 -3.38
CA LEU A 91 -50.08 40.57 -3.83
C LEU A 91 -49.61 39.12 -3.67
N PRO A 92 -50.20 38.35 -2.74
CA PRO A 92 -49.90 36.93 -2.64
C PRO A 92 -50.43 36.22 -3.90
N CYS A 93 -49.52 35.55 -4.60
CA CYS A 93 -49.79 34.95 -5.91
C CYS A 93 -49.11 33.58 -6.07
N LEU A 94 -49.76 32.74 -6.87
CA LEU A 94 -49.25 31.43 -7.24
C LEU A 94 -48.65 31.53 -8.64
N VAL A 95 -47.34 31.38 -8.74
CA VAL A 95 -46.60 31.32 -9.99
C VAL A 95 -46.49 29.86 -10.40
N VAL A 96 -47.25 29.48 -11.41
CA VAL A 96 -47.23 28.13 -11.96
C VAL A 96 -46.27 28.10 -13.12
N VAL A 97 -45.16 27.41 -12.94
CA VAL A 97 -44.21 27.11 -14.00
C VAL A 97 -44.62 25.77 -14.59
N ALA A 98 -45.15 25.81 -15.79
CA ALA A 98 -45.36 24.65 -16.64
C ALA A 98 -44.24 24.60 -17.67
N GLU A 99 -44.03 23.44 -18.29
CA GLU A 99 -43.03 23.28 -19.34
C GLU A 99 -43.23 24.31 -20.47
N ALA A 100 -44.48 24.67 -20.82
CA ALA A 100 -44.78 25.63 -21.88
C ALA A 100 -44.92 27.11 -21.48
N GLY A 101 -44.73 27.48 -20.20
CA GLY A 101 -44.83 28.88 -19.80
C GLY A 101 -45.05 29.11 -18.30
N VAL A 102 -45.11 30.39 -17.94
CA VAL A 102 -45.35 30.85 -16.56
C VAL A 102 -46.73 31.46 -16.46
N HIS A 103 -47.58 30.92 -15.59
CA HIS A 103 -48.89 31.48 -15.28
C HIS A 103 -48.87 32.08 -13.87
N VAL A 104 -49.45 33.26 -13.68
CA VAL A 104 -49.54 33.89 -12.35
C VAL A 104 -51.00 33.99 -11.93
N LEU A 105 -51.33 33.45 -10.75
CA LEU A 105 -52.66 33.48 -10.17
C LEU A 105 -52.66 34.26 -8.84
N PRO A 106 -53.19 35.49 -8.80
CA PRO A 106 -53.44 36.20 -7.53
C PRO A 106 -54.53 35.49 -6.73
N PHE A 107 -54.31 35.30 -5.41
CA PHE A 107 -55.22 34.49 -4.58
C PHE A 107 -55.69 35.15 -3.28
N ARG A 108 -55.44 36.45 -3.09
CA ARG A 108 -55.73 37.22 -1.85
C ARG A 108 -57.13 37.01 -1.23
N GLU A 109 -58.11 36.57 -2.02
CA GLU A 109 -59.50 36.31 -1.59
C GLU A 109 -60.06 34.96 -2.09
N ARG A 110 -59.23 34.07 -2.63
CA ARG A 110 -59.68 32.78 -3.20
C ARG A 110 -59.62 31.66 -2.16
N SER A 111 -60.57 30.73 -2.22
CA SER A 111 -60.51 29.49 -1.45
C SER A 111 -59.50 28.50 -2.06
N ALA A 112 -59.04 27.52 -1.28
CA ALA A 112 -58.17 26.45 -1.78
C ALA A 112 -58.81 25.71 -2.96
N ALA A 113 -60.11 25.47 -2.87
CA ALA A 113 -60.92 24.85 -3.91
C ALA A 113 -60.98 25.70 -5.19
N ASP A 114 -61.06 27.03 -5.09
CA ASP A 114 -61.03 27.92 -6.26
C ASP A 114 -59.66 27.95 -6.94
N VAL A 115 -58.58 28.01 -6.14
CA VAL A 115 -57.20 27.95 -6.65
C VAL A 115 -56.95 26.61 -7.34
N HIS A 116 -57.32 25.50 -6.71
CA HIS A 116 -57.19 24.15 -7.29
C HIS A 116 -58.00 23.99 -8.58
N ARG A 117 -59.22 24.51 -8.63
CA ARG A 117 -60.07 24.47 -9.84
C ARG A 117 -59.42 25.21 -11.01
N VAL A 118 -58.87 26.41 -10.77
CA VAL A 118 -58.20 27.19 -11.83
C VAL A 118 -56.93 26.49 -12.30
N LEU A 119 -56.11 25.98 -11.38
CA LEU A 119 -54.93 25.21 -11.72
C LEU A 119 -55.26 23.99 -12.57
N THR A 120 -56.27 23.22 -12.15
CA THR A 120 -56.72 22.03 -12.87
C THR A 120 -57.23 22.41 -14.25
N GLY A 121 -57.95 23.51 -14.39
CA GLY A 121 -58.40 24.03 -15.70
C GLY A 121 -57.23 24.34 -16.65
N TRP A 122 -56.19 25.03 -16.16
CA TRP A 122 -54.98 25.30 -16.95
C TRP A 122 -54.25 24.03 -17.36
N MET A 123 -54.14 23.08 -16.44
CA MET A 123 -53.52 21.78 -16.72
C MET A 123 -54.29 20.99 -17.76
N GLU A 124 -55.62 20.92 -17.64
CA GLU A 124 -56.49 20.20 -18.58
C GLU A 124 -56.52 20.86 -19.95
N GLU A 125 -56.50 22.19 -20.02
CA GLU A 125 -56.40 22.93 -21.27
C GLU A 125 -55.05 22.69 -21.96
N PHE A 126 -53.95 22.78 -21.21
CA PHE A 126 -52.63 22.49 -21.72
C PHE A 126 -52.49 21.04 -22.17
N HIS A 127 -52.96 20.08 -21.36
CA HIS A 127 -52.95 18.68 -21.75
C HIS A 127 -53.77 18.48 -23.02
N ARG A 128 -54.99 19.03 -23.11
CA ARG A 128 -55.80 18.93 -24.33
C ARG A 128 -55.11 19.53 -25.55
N ALA A 129 -54.47 20.69 -25.42
CA ALA A 129 -53.72 21.33 -26.50
C ALA A 129 -52.51 20.50 -26.96
N ASN A 130 -51.91 19.72 -26.05
CA ASN A 130 -50.67 18.99 -26.29
C ASN A 130 -50.84 17.45 -26.36
N VAL A 131 -52.08 16.92 -26.33
CA VAL A 131 -52.36 15.48 -26.41
C VAL A 131 -51.67 14.83 -27.61
N GLY A 132 -51.67 15.50 -28.77
CA GLY A 132 -51.01 15.00 -29.98
C GLY A 132 -49.49 14.94 -29.85
N LEU A 133 -48.87 15.93 -29.21
CA LEU A 133 -47.42 15.98 -28.98
C LEU A 133 -46.98 14.88 -28.00
N VAL A 134 -47.69 14.73 -26.88
CA VAL A 134 -47.44 13.67 -25.90
C VAL A 134 -47.60 12.31 -26.53
N ALA A 135 -48.68 12.07 -27.28
CA ALA A 135 -48.91 10.78 -27.93
C ALA A 135 -47.79 10.41 -28.91
N ARG A 136 -47.24 11.39 -29.65
CA ARG A 136 -46.07 11.18 -30.53
C ARG A 136 -44.84 10.80 -29.72
N TRP A 137 -44.53 11.51 -28.64
CA TRP A 137 -43.37 11.21 -27.81
C TRP A 137 -43.49 9.84 -27.11
N THR A 138 -44.68 9.49 -26.63
CA THR A 138 -44.97 8.15 -26.12
C THR A 138 -44.81 7.06 -27.16
N ALA A 139 -45.10 7.35 -28.43
CA ALA A 139 -44.83 6.41 -29.51
C ALA A 139 -43.32 6.24 -29.73
N VAL A 140 -42.56 7.34 -29.77
CA VAL A 140 -41.08 7.32 -29.91
C VAL A 140 -40.43 6.52 -28.78
N GLU A 141 -40.81 6.75 -27.52
CA GLU A 141 -40.26 6.01 -26.37
C GLU A 141 -40.57 4.52 -26.41
N ARG A 142 -41.83 4.16 -26.72
CA ARG A 142 -42.22 2.75 -26.86
C ARG A 142 -41.41 2.07 -27.95
N GLU A 143 -41.15 2.77 -29.05
CA GLU A 143 -40.38 2.24 -30.16
C GLU A 143 -38.88 2.11 -29.83
N ILE A 144 -38.31 3.07 -29.09
CA ILE A 144 -36.95 2.96 -28.53
C ILE A 144 -36.87 1.74 -27.61
N HIS A 145 -37.83 1.57 -26.69
CA HIS A 145 -37.84 0.42 -25.78
C HIS A 145 -37.98 -0.91 -26.54
N ARG A 146 -38.83 -0.97 -27.58
CA ARG A 146 -38.97 -2.15 -28.45
C ARG A 146 -37.64 -2.48 -29.13
N LEU A 147 -37.01 -1.50 -29.78
CA LEU A 147 -35.75 -1.69 -30.50
C LEU A 147 -34.59 -2.03 -29.56
N VAL A 148 -34.51 -1.40 -28.38
CA VAL A 148 -33.50 -1.75 -27.36
C VAL A 148 -33.69 -3.17 -26.85
N ALA A 149 -34.94 -3.63 -26.66
CA ALA A 149 -35.22 -5.01 -26.27
C ALA A 149 -34.81 -6.01 -27.37
N GLU A 150 -35.15 -5.73 -28.63
CA GLU A 150 -34.78 -6.54 -29.80
C GLU A 150 -33.26 -6.58 -30.04
N LEU A 151 -32.58 -5.47 -29.80
CA LEU A 151 -31.13 -5.32 -29.99
C LEU A 151 -30.32 -5.60 -28.72
N SER A 152 -30.96 -6.02 -27.63
CA SER A 152 -30.32 -6.14 -26.32
C SER A 152 -29.05 -7.00 -26.34
N GLY A 153 -29.09 -8.15 -27.02
CA GLY A 153 -27.91 -9.02 -27.21
C GLY A 153 -26.78 -8.34 -27.99
N SER A 154 -27.14 -7.60 -29.05
CA SER A 154 -26.19 -6.90 -29.92
C SER A 154 -25.57 -5.67 -29.25
N LEU A 155 -26.37 -4.91 -28.51
CA LEU A 155 -25.92 -3.77 -27.71
C LEU A 155 -25.04 -4.23 -26.55
N TRP A 156 -25.39 -5.34 -25.91
CA TRP A 156 -24.56 -5.96 -24.88
C TRP A 156 -23.21 -6.42 -25.46
N ALA A 157 -23.21 -7.13 -26.58
CA ALA A 157 -21.98 -7.55 -27.27
C ALA A 157 -21.12 -6.36 -27.71
N ALA A 158 -21.74 -5.29 -28.22
CA ALA A 158 -21.03 -4.05 -28.57
C ALA A 158 -20.42 -3.37 -27.34
N ARG A 159 -21.14 -3.33 -26.22
CA ARG A 159 -20.65 -2.80 -24.94
C ARG A 159 -19.51 -3.64 -24.38
N GLU A 160 -19.63 -4.96 -24.39
CA GLU A 160 -18.60 -5.90 -23.97
C GLU A 160 -17.34 -5.74 -24.82
N ARG A 161 -17.48 -5.65 -26.15
CA ARG A 161 -16.35 -5.35 -27.04
C ARG A 161 -15.73 -3.99 -26.74
N SER A 162 -16.53 -2.95 -26.55
CA SER A 162 -16.03 -1.61 -26.22
C SER A 162 -15.25 -1.61 -24.90
N ALA A 163 -15.73 -2.35 -23.89
CA ALA A 163 -15.00 -2.56 -22.64
C ALA A 163 -13.70 -3.33 -22.87
N ARG A 164 -13.73 -4.42 -23.66
CA ARG A 164 -12.54 -5.21 -24.01
C ARG A 164 -11.50 -4.39 -24.78
N VAL A 165 -11.91 -3.64 -25.80
CA VAL A 165 -11.02 -2.77 -26.60
C VAL A 165 -10.41 -1.67 -25.74
N ARG A 166 -11.16 -1.08 -24.79
CA ARG A 166 -10.60 -0.12 -23.83
C ARG A 166 -9.54 -0.78 -22.94
N ALA A 167 -9.86 -1.93 -22.36
CA ALA A 167 -8.90 -2.69 -21.53
C ALA A 167 -7.65 -3.11 -22.33
N GLU A 168 -7.81 -3.53 -23.58
CA GLU A 168 -6.70 -3.88 -24.48
C GLU A 168 -5.85 -2.66 -24.86
N ARG A 169 -6.46 -1.49 -25.08
CA ARG A 169 -5.73 -0.23 -25.33
C ARG A 169 -4.96 0.25 -24.10
N GLU A 170 -5.58 0.19 -22.93
CA GLU A 170 -4.92 0.49 -21.65
C GLU A 170 -3.73 -0.47 -21.44
N SER A 171 -3.92 -1.75 -21.74
CA SER A 171 -2.85 -2.75 -21.70
C SER A 171 -1.73 -2.42 -22.67
N LEU A 172 -2.04 -2.04 -23.92
CA LEU A 172 -1.05 -1.66 -24.92
C LEU A 172 -0.23 -0.44 -24.50
N GLN A 173 -0.88 0.63 -24.03
CA GLN A 173 -0.20 1.83 -23.51
C GLN A 173 0.74 1.48 -22.35
N ARG A 174 0.32 0.55 -21.49
CA ARG A 174 1.13 0.06 -20.40
C ARG A 174 2.32 -0.77 -20.88
N LEU A 175 2.16 -1.62 -21.90
CA LEU A 175 3.27 -2.36 -22.50
C LEU A 175 4.28 -1.43 -23.18
N GLU A 176 3.82 -0.34 -23.80
CA GLU A 176 4.69 0.65 -24.42
C GLU A 176 5.55 1.41 -23.42
N SER A 177 5.01 1.74 -22.25
CA SER A 177 5.79 2.38 -21.19
C SER A 177 6.85 1.44 -20.59
N LEU A 178 6.60 0.13 -20.61
CA LEU A 178 7.55 -0.89 -20.17
C LEU A 178 8.73 -1.09 -21.13
N GLY A 179 8.56 -0.84 -22.43
CA GLY A 179 9.61 -1.04 -23.44
C GLY A 179 10.71 0.04 -23.48
N ALA A 180 10.54 1.17 -22.78
CA ALA A 180 11.40 2.36 -22.94
C ALA A 180 12.57 2.47 -21.94
N ALA A 181 12.63 1.64 -20.89
CA ALA A 181 13.57 1.77 -19.79
C ALA A 181 14.12 0.41 -19.32
N PRO A 182 15.26 0.38 -18.59
CA PRO A 182 15.63 -0.82 -17.85
C PRO A 182 14.48 -1.19 -16.90
N LEU A 183 13.94 -2.39 -17.11
CA LEU A 183 12.76 -2.87 -16.41
C LEU A 183 13.10 -3.26 -14.96
N ASP A 184 12.62 -2.48 -14.01
CA ASP A 184 12.50 -2.91 -12.62
C ASP A 184 11.31 -3.87 -12.48
N LEU A 185 11.58 -5.17 -12.53
CA LEU A 185 10.55 -6.20 -12.45
C LEU A 185 9.71 -6.11 -11.16
N ASP A 186 10.29 -5.69 -10.03
CA ASP A 186 9.56 -5.59 -8.77
C ASP A 186 8.59 -4.41 -8.80
N ALA A 187 8.99 -3.25 -9.34
CA ALA A 187 8.10 -2.12 -9.55
C ALA A 187 6.96 -2.45 -10.53
N VAL A 188 7.27 -3.15 -11.63
CA VAL A 188 6.28 -3.55 -12.65
C VAL A 188 5.27 -4.55 -12.09
N LEU A 189 5.71 -5.54 -11.32
CA LEU A 189 4.83 -6.54 -10.72
C LEU A 189 4.02 -5.99 -9.54
N ALA A 190 4.49 -4.92 -8.89
CA ALA A 190 3.73 -4.20 -7.87
C ALA A 190 2.51 -3.47 -8.48
N ASP A 191 2.68 -2.86 -9.66
CA ASP A 191 1.59 -2.22 -10.41
C ASP A 191 1.16 -3.08 -11.62
N ARG A 192 0.71 -4.30 -11.34
CA ARG A 192 0.29 -5.25 -12.38
C ARG A 192 -1.08 -4.95 -13.01
N ALA A 193 -1.77 -3.88 -12.58
CA ALA A 193 -3.09 -3.54 -13.08
C ALA A 193 -3.03 -3.21 -14.58
N GLY A 194 -3.79 -3.94 -15.39
CA GLY A 194 -3.81 -3.79 -16.86
C GLY A 194 -2.77 -4.62 -17.62
N LEU A 195 -1.92 -5.40 -16.93
CA LEU A 195 -1.05 -6.37 -17.61
C LEU A 195 -1.81 -7.66 -17.96
N PRO A 196 -1.53 -8.27 -19.13
CA PRO A 196 -2.07 -9.58 -19.44
C PRO A 196 -1.60 -10.61 -18.39
N TRP A 197 -2.50 -11.50 -17.96
CA TRP A 197 -2.18 -12.52 -16.95
C TRP A 197 -1.01 -13.41 -17.37
N ALA A 198 -0.95 -13.80 -18.65
CA ALA A 198 0.14 -14.62 -19.18
C ALA A 198 1.51 -13.92 -19.09
N LEU A 199 1.58 -12.62 -19.43
CA LEU A 199 2.79 -11.83 -19.26
C LEU A 199 3.17 -11.72 -17.78
N THR A 200 2.19 -11.42 -16.93
CA THR A 200 2.39 -11.31 -15.47
C THR A 200 3.03 -12.58 -14.91
N THR A 201 2.52 -13.77 -15.28
CA THR A 201 3.09 -15.06 -14.89
C THR A 201 4.52 -15.25 -15.40
N ALA A 202 4.79 -14.88 -16.66
CA ALA A 202 6.13 -14.99 -17.23
C ALA A 202 7.14 -14.05 -16.55
N LEU A 203 6.73 -12.82 -16.21
CA LEU A 203 7.54 -11.86 -15.47
C LEU A 203 7.81 -12.33 -14.04
N TYR A 204 6.83 -12.94 -13.36
CA TYR A 204 7.04 -13.59 -12.06
C TYR A 204 8.09 -14.69 -12.15
N ALA A 205 8.03 -15.55 -13.18
CA ALA A 205 9.03 -16.60 -13.39
C ALA A 205 10.45 -16.02 -13.61
N CYS A 206 10.57 -14.94 -14.40
CA CYS A 206 11.84 -14.25 -14.59
C CYS A 206 12.38 -13.67 -13.27
N ARG A 207 11.53 -12.99 -12.50
CA ARG A 207 11.91 -12.43 -11.20
C ARG A 207 12.35 -13.51 -10.22
N ASP A 208 11.58 -14.57 -10.10
CA ASP A 208 11.88 -15.64 -9.16
C ASP A 208 13.18 -16.35 -9.55
N ARG A 209 13.44 -16.51 -10.86
CA ARG A 209 14.74 -16.98 -11.36
C ARG A 209 15.88 -16.02 -11.04
N LEU A 210 15.71 -14.70 -11.17
CA LEU A 210 16.74 -13.73 -10.78
C LEU A 210 17.04 -13.81 -9.28
N ARG A 211 16.02 -13.94 -8.43
CA ARG A 211 16.20 -14.11 -6.98
C ARG A 211 16.92 -15.41 -6.63
N GLU A 212 16.66 -16.49 -7.35
CA GLU A 212 17.46 -17.71 -7.23
C GLU A 212 18.92 -17.45 -7.59
N LEU A 213 19.19 -16.78 -8.71
CA LEU A 213 20.56 -16.45 -9.14
C LEU A 213 21.27 -15.54 -8.12
N ASP A 214 20.59 -14.54 -7.56
CA ASP A 214 21.10 -13.69 -6.47
C ASP A 214 21.47 -14.52 -5.23
N ALA A 215 20.60 -15.47 -4.85
CA ALA A 215 20.85 -16.36 -3.71
C ALA A 215 22.04 -17.29 -3.96
N VAL A 216 22.20 -17.79 -5.19
CA VAL A 216 23.35 -18.60 -5.62
C VAL A 216 24.64 -17.79 -5.57
N GLU A 217 24.64 -16.57 -6.10
CA GLU A 217 25.80 -15.65 -6.07
C GLU A 217 26.22 -15.34 -4.63
N ALA A 218 25.26 -14.91 -3.78
CA ALA A 218 25.54 -14.60 -2.39
C ALA A 218 26.05 -15.83 -1.61
N ALA A 219 25.53 -17.02 -1.89
CA ALA A 219 26.04 -18.25 -1.30
C ALA A 219 27.45 -18.59 -1.80
N GLY A 220 27.75 -18.37 -3.08
CA GLY A 220 29.09 -18.48 -3.66
C GLY A 220 30.10 -17.53 -3.00
N GLU A 221 29.72 -16.28 -2.75
CA GLU A 221 30.55 -15.30 -2.02
C GLU A 221 30.85 -15.77 -0.59
N ARG A 222 29.83 -16.30 0.11
CA ARG A 222 30.01 -16.88 1.45
C ARG A 222 30.92 -18.11 1.43
N MET A 223 30.82 -18.97 0.42
CA MET A 223 31.74 -20.11 0.22
C MET A 223 33.18 -19.63 0.01
N ALA A 224 33.38 -18.61 -0.84
CA ALA A 224 34.70 -18.04 -1.11
C ALA A 224 35.29 -17.34 0.13
N ALA A 225 34.46 -16.64 0.91
CA ALA A 225 34.86 -16.05 2.19
C ALA A 225 35.26 -17.14 3.20
N ALA A 226 34.45 -18.18 3.37
CA ALA A 226 34.77 -19.30 4.24
C ALA A 226 36.06 -20.01 3.80
N ALA A 227 36.27 -20.23 2.50
CA ALA A 227 37.51 -20.80 2.00
C ALA A 227 38.74 -19.93 2.34
N ARG A 228 38.62 -18.60 2.28
CA ARG A 228 39.69 -17.67 2.71
C ARG A 228 39.95 -17.77 4.22
N ASP A 229 38.89 -17.71 5.04
CA ASP A 229 38.98 -17.83 6.50
C ASP A 229 39.64 -19.15 6.92
N LEU A 230 39.31 -20.26 6.24
CA LEU A 230 39.90 -21.56 6.50
C LEU A 230 41.37 -21.62 6.05
N SER A 231 41.72 -21.06 4.87
CA SER A 231 43.07 -21.17 4.29
C SER A 231 44.17 -20.53 5.15
N GLY A 232 43.83 -19.55 5.98
CA GLY A 232 44.78 -18.81 6.82
C GLY A 232 44.73 -19.15 8.31
N SER A 233 43.87 -20.08 8.72
CA SER A 233 43.63 -20.36 10.14
C SER A 233 44.24 -21.70 10.56
N ASP A 234 45.18 -21.65 11.48
CA ASP A 234 45.62 -22.81 12.28
C ASP A 234 44.90 -22.88 13.65
N ASP A 235 44.07 -21.87 13.97
CA ASP A 235 43.23 -21.90 15.17
C ASP A 235 42.02 -22.81 14.95
N ARG A 236 42.04 -23.98 15.59
CA ARG A 236 40.94 -24.96 15.58
C ARG A 236 39.60 -24.35 15.97
N ARG A 237 39.55 -23.39 16.91
CA ARG A 237 38.27 -22.77 17.34
C ARG A 237 37.70 -21.86 16.26
N ALA A 238 38.55 -21.09 15.59
CA ALA A 238 38.15 -20.32 14.42
C ALA A 238 37.61 -21.25 13.32
N LEU A 239 38.30 -22.37 13.04
CA LEU A 239 37.84 -23.38 12.08
C LEU A 239 36.47 -23.97 12.47
N CYS A 240 36.28 -24.39 13.71
CA CYS A 240 35.00 -24.93 14.19
C CYS A 240 33.85 -23.92 14.01
N ARG A 241 34.09 -22.63 14.28
CA ARG A 241 33.09 -21.57 14.05
C ARG A 241 32.75 -21.42 12.57
N VAL A 242 33.75 -21.44 11.68
CA VAL A 242 33.51 -21.38 10.23
C VAL A 242 32.74 -22.61 9.76
N LEU A 243 33.13 -23.81 10.19
CA LEU A 243 32.44 -25.07 9.87
C LEU A 243 31.00 -25.13 10.39
N GLY A 244 30.75 -24.59 11.59
CA GLY A 244 29.41 -24.44 12.16
C GLY A 244 28.51 -23.64 11.23
N ARG A 245 28.94 -22.41 10.87
CA ARG A 245 28.24 -21.54 9.93
C ARG A 245 27.99 -22.20 8.58
N LEU A 246 29.00 -22.87 8.01
CA LEU A 246 28.88 -23.59 6.74
C LEU A 246 27.85 -24.73 6.79
N THR A 247 27.71 -25.41 7.93
CA THR A 247 26.76 -26.53 8.05
C THR A 247 25.32 -26.05 8.23
N GLU A 248 25.14 -24.90 8.86
CA GLU A 248 23.83 -24.28 9.12
C GLU A 248 23.28 -23.55 7.88
N ASP A 249 24.15 -23.11 6.96
CA ASP A 249 23.74 -22.45 5.71
C ASP A 249 23.18 -23.47 4.69
N THR A 250 21.85 -23.56 4.65
CA THR A 250 21.11 -24.47 3.74
C THR A 250 21.27 -24.11 2.27
N ALA A 251 21.42 -22.82 1.93
CA ALA A 251 21.60 -22.37 0.55
C ALA A 251 22.96 -22.82 0.02
N LEU A 252 24.01 -22.62 0.83
CA LEU A 252 25.36 -23.06 0.52
C LEU A 252 25.42 -24.58 0.32
N ARG A 253 24.78 -25.34 1.21
CA ARG A 253 24.77 -26.81 1.11
C ARG A 253 24.13 -27.35 -0.16
N ARG A 254 23.21 -26.62 -0.78
CA ARG A 254 22.61 -26.99 -2.07
C ARG A 254 23.58 -26.78 -3.24
N LEU A 255 24.58 -25.92 -3.08
CA LEU A 255 25.60 -25.65 -4.09
C LEU A 255 26.79 -26.60 -4.03
N LEU A 256 27.01 -27.25 -2.88
CA LEU A 256 28.10 -28.19 -2.72
C LEU A 256 27.92 -29.39 -3.65
N THR A 257 28.99 -29.74 -4.35
CA THR A 257 29.09 -31.02 -5.04
C THR A 257 29.08 -32.17 -4.01
N PRO A 258 28.81 -33.42 -4.41
CA PRO A 258 28.89 -34.57 -3.50
C PRO A 258 30.23 -34.65 -2.76
N ASP A 259 31.34 -34.38 -3.45
CA ASP A 259 32.68 -34.27 -2.88
C ASP A 259 32.81 -33.14 -1.86
N GLY A 260 32.27 -31.94 -2.16
CA GLY A 260 32.30 -30.79 -1.26
C GLY A 260 31.49 -31.05 0.02
N ALA A 261 30.33 -31.69 -0.11
CA ALA A 261 29.53 -32.12 1.02
C ALA A 261 30.25 -33.20 1.86
N ALA A 262 30.93 -34.14 1.21
CA ALA A 262 31.73 -35.16 1.88
C ALA A 262 32.93 -34.54 2.62
N ALA A 263 33.65 -33.61 1.99
CA ALA A 263 34.75 -32.88 2.60
C ALA A 263 34.29 -32.04 3.81
N LEU A 264 33.15 -31.35 3.72
CA LEU A 264 32.58 -30.58 4.82
C LEU A 264 32.20 -31.50 5.99
N THR A 265 31.59 -32.65 5.70
CA THR A 265 31.21 -33.64 6.71
C THR A 265 32.45 -34.24 7.40
N ALA A 266 33.47 -34.60 6.62
CA ALA A 266 34.73 -35.15 7.13
C ALA A 266 35.49 -34.11 7.99
N ALA A 267 35.53 -32.85 7.55
CA ALA A 267 36.10 -31.76 8.33
C ALA A 267 35.31 -31.55 9.62
N ARG A 268 33.98 -31.43 9.57
CA ARG A 268 33.14 -31.29 10.77
C ARG A 268 33.35 -32.44 11.75
N ALA A 269 33.44 -33.68 11.28
CA ALA A 269 33.69 -34.82 12.15
C ALA A 269 35.10 -34.78 12.79
N ALA A 270 36.11 -34.33 12.04
CA ALA A 270 37.48 -34.24 12.52
C ALA A 270 37.67 -33.10 13.53
N PHE A 271 37.16 -31.91 13.22
CA PHE A 271 37.28 -30.71 14.04
C PHE A 271 36.29 -30.69 15.20
N GLY A 272 35.13 -31.34 15.03
CA GLY A 272 34.08 -31.49 16.03
C GLY A 272 34.30 -32.64 17.01
N ARG A 273 35.34 -33.47 16.82
CA ARG A 273 35.83 -34.31 17.92
C ARG A 273 36.26 -33.38 19.04
N ASP A 274 35.68 -33.64 20.19
CA ASP A 274 35.80 -32.83 21.38
C ASP A 274 37.17 -33.11 22.01
N ASP A 275 38.26 -32.63 21.39
CA ASP A 275 39.57 -32.55 22.09
C ASP A 275 39.43 -31.66 23.35
N ASP A 276 38.36 -30.86 23.40
CA ASP A 276 37.90 -30.15 24.57
C ASP A 276 37.27 -31.08 25.63
N ALA A 277 36.94 -32.35 25.37
CA ALA A 277 36.47 -33.29 26.39
C ALA A 277 37.60 -33.67 27.35
N ASP A 278 38.72 -34.17 26.84
CA ASP A 278 39.90 -34.49 27.67
C ASP A 278 40.44 -33.24 28.38
N VAL A 279 40.42 -32.08 27.71
CA VAL A 279 40.82 -30.81 28.31
C VAL A 279 39.82 -30.33 29.36
N ARG A 280 38.51 -30.51 29.15
CA ARG A 280 37.47 -30.17 30.14
C ARG A 280 37.54 -31.11 31.34
N GLU A 281 37.76 -32.40 31.13
CA GLU A 281 37.94 -33.39 32.18
C GLU A 281 39.20 -33.06 32.99
N TRP A 282 40.33 -32.84 32.32
CA TRP A 282 41.56 -32.40 32.97
C TRP A 282 41.39 -31.09 33.75
N ARG A 283 40.66 -30.10 33.20
CA ARG A 283 40.31 -28.86 33.91
C ARG A 283 39.36 -29.08 35.07
N ALA A 284 38.42 -30.01 34.96
CA ALA A 284 37.47 -30.32 36.03
C ALA A 284 38.18 -31.00 37.21
N ASP A 285 39.14 -31.89 36.91
CA ASP A 285 39.94 -32.60 37.90
C ASP A 285 40.93 -31.68 38.61
N ASN A 286 41.57 -30.78 37.86
CA ASN A 286 42.64 -29.94 38.39
C ASN A 286 42.22 -28.51 38.75
N GLY A 287 41.08 -28.01 38.27
CA GLY A 287 40.59 -26.68 38.59
C GLY A 287 40.29 -26.49 40.09
N LYS A 288 40.11 -27.60 40.82
CA LYS A 288 39.91 -27.62 42.27
C LYS A 288 41.18 -27.25 43.07
N LEU A 289 42.36 -27.35 42.45
CA LEU A 289 43.66 -27.05 43.08
C LEU A 289 43.84 -25.55 43.35
N PHE A 290 43.15 -24.67 42.62
CA PHE A 290 43.35 -23.21 42.74
C PHE A 290 42.04 -22.48 43.02
N THR A 291 41.24 -23.04 43.91
CA THR A 291 39.95 -22.44 44.28
C THR A 291 40.09 -21.38 45.36
N LEU A 292 39.14 -20.46 45.41
CA LEU A 292 39.10 -19.41 46.43
C LEU A 292 39.16 -19.95 47.88
N PRO A 293 38.49 -21.08 48.23
CA PRO A 293 38.63 -21.68 49.56
C PRO A 293 40.06 -22.12 49.90
N VAL A 294 40.76 -22.77 48.96
CA VAL A 294 42.15 -23.20 49.14
C VAL A 294 43.05 -21.99 49.38
N PHE A 295 42.93 -20.97 48.53
CA PHE A 295 43.69 -19.73 48.67
C PHE A 295 43.36 -19.02 50.00
N THR A 296 42.09 -18.95 50.38
CA THR A 296 41.64 -18.28 51.62
C THR A 296 42.15 -18.99 52.87
N ALA A 297 42.22 -20.33 52.84
CA ALA A 297 42.79 -21.13 53.92
C ALA A 297 44.29 -20.86 54.07
N ALA A 298 45.03 -20.88 52.96
CA ALA A 298 46.46 -20.56 52.95
C ALA A 298 46.74 -19.12 53.42
N ARG A 299 45.95 -18.15 52.94
CA ARG A 299 46.03 -16.73 53.28
C ARG A 299 45.96 -16.44 54.79
N GLN A 300 45.43 -17.35 55.61
CA GLN A 300 45.46 -17.16 57.07
C GLN A 300 46.89 -17.08 57.62
N ALA A 301 47.84 -17.78 57.01
CA ALA A 301 49.23 -17.82 57.44
C ALA A 301 49.99 -16.50 57.21
N TRP A 302 49.47 -15.58 56.40
CA TRP A 302 50.01 -14.22 56.20
C TRP A 302 48.92 -13.14 56.30
N ARG A 303 47.87 -13.41 57.07
CA ARG A 303 46.69 -12.53 57.13
C ARG A 303 47.04 -11.11 57.55
N TRP A 304 47.97 -10.94 58.50
CA TRP A 304 48.35 -9.62 59.00
C TRP A 304 49.02 -8.78 57.90
N ILE A 305 49.85 -9.40 57.06
CA ILE A 305 50.45 -8.76 55.87
C ILE A 305 49.35 -8.39 54.89
N ALA A 306 48.45 -9.33 54.60
CA ALA A 306 47.36 -9.08 53.66
C ALA A 306 46.47 -7.92 54.14
N ASP A 307 46.08 -7.89 55.42
CA ASP A 307 45.19 -6.88 56.01
C ASP A 307 45.79 -5.46 55.97
N GLN A 308 47.13 -5.30 55.90
CA GLN A 308 47.79 -4.00 55.68
C GLN A 308 47.55 -3.45 54.26
N GLY A 309 47.40 -4.32 53.25
CA GLY A 309 47.12 -3.95 51.86
C GLY A 309 45.65 -3.59 51.59
N ARG A 310 44.78 -3.60 52.60
CA ARG A 310 43.34 -3.32 52.42
C ARG A 310 43.11 -1.84 52.08
N LEU A 311 42.33 -1.58 51.02
CA LEU A 311 42.02 -0.20 50.65
C LEU A 311 41.05 0.46 51.64
N PRO A 312 41.08 1.80 51.78
CA PRO A 312 40.09 2.51 52.58
C PRO A 312 38.67 2.16 52.13
N ARG A 313 37.81 1.76 53.08
CA ARG A 313 36.40 1.35 52.86
C ARG A 313 36.20 0.04 52.09
N GLU A 314 37.24 -0.72 51.82
CA GLU A 314 37.11 -2.04 51.21
C GLU A 314 36.58 -3.06 52.23
N SER A 315 35.52 -3.78 51.86
CA SER A 315 34.99 -4.84 52.70
C SER A 315 35.96 -6.03 52.75
N PRO A 316 35.98 -6.83 53.83
CA PRO A 316 36.81 -8.04 53.89
C PRO A 316 36.53 -9.04 52.75
N ALA A 317 35.29 -9.11 52.25
CA ALA A 317 34.95 -9.97 51.12
C ALA A 317 35.59 -9.49 49.82
N ARG A 318 35.45 -8.19 49.50
CA ARG A 318 36.00 -7.58 48.28
C ARG A 318 37.53 -7.63 48.27
N HIS A 319 38.16 -7.44 49.43
CA HIS A 319 39.60 -7.57 49.57
C HIS A 319 40.08 -8.99 49.24
N ARG A 320 39.38 -10.02 49.76
CA ARG A 320 39.70 -11.43 49.45
C ARG A 320 39.53 -11.75 47.97
N GLU A 321 38.49 -11.23 47.33
CA GLU A 321 38.28 -11.38 45.88
C GLU A 321 39.42 -10.75 45.09
N ARG A 322 39.81 -9.52 45.43
CA ARG A 322 40.93 -8.83 44.78
C ARG A 322 42.26 -9.58 44.93
N ASP A 323 42.53 -10.10 46.12
CA ASP A 323 43.74 -10.92 46.38
C ASP A 323 43.71 -12.22 45.58
N PHE A 324 42.54 -12.85 45.47
CA PHE A 324 42.35 -14.05 44.66
C PHE A 324 42.47 -13.76 43.15
N ASP A 325 42.02 -12.60 42.68
CA ASP A 325 42.24 -12.15 41.30
C ASP A 325 43.73 -11.91 41.02
N ALA A 326 44.46 -11.32 41.97
CA ALA A 326 45.91 -11.17 41.86
C ALA A 326 46.61 -12.53 41.81
N PHE A 327 46.21 -13.46 42.68
CA PHE A 327 46.70 -14.83 42.70
C PHE A 327 46.44 -15.58 41.39
N THR A 328 45.21 -15.54 40.87
CA THR A 328 44.86 -16.24 39.62
C THR A 328 45.55 -15.65 38.40
N ARG A 329 45.74 -14.32 38.35
CA ARG A 329 46.57 -13.67 37.32
C ARG A 329 48.04 -14.09 37.43
N ALA A 330 48.58 -14.11 38.65
CA ALA A 330 49.96 -14.52 38.90
C ALA A 330 50.19 -15.97 38.48
N LEU A 331 49.27 -16.89 38.86
CA LEU A 331 49.26 -18.28 38.41
C LEU A 331 49.22 -18.38 36.90
N ALA A 332 48.31 -17.63 36.25
CA ALA A 332 48.11 -17.74 34.82
C ALA A 332 49.35 -17.36 33.99
N ALA A 333 50.20 -16.49 34.53
CA ALA A 333 51.44 -16.08 33.90
C ALA A 333 52.60 -17.09 34.07
N GLN A 334 52.48 -18.09 34.95
CA GLN A 334 53.59 -18.99 35.22
C GLN A 334 53.66 -20.18 34.26
N PRO A 335 54.88 -20.58 33.83
CA PRO A 335 55.09 -21.86 33.16
C PRO A 335 54.79 -23.03 34.11
N LEU A 336 54.42 -24.19 33.57
CA LEU A 336 54.27 -25.44 34.32
C LEU A 336 55.65 -26.01 34.68
N GLY A 337 56.20 -25.52 35.78
CA GLY A 337 57.49 -25.95 36.29
C GLY A 337 57.73 -25.49 37.73
N PRO A 338 58.83 -25.94 38.36
CA PRO A 338 59.09 -25.72 39.78
C PRO A 338 59.23 -24.23 40.15
N ALA A 339 59.64 -23.38 39.20
CA ALA A 339 59.73 -21.93 39.40
C ALA A 339 58.37 -21.22 39.53
N ALA A 340 57.26 -21.89 39.17
CA ALA A 340 55.93 -21.28 39.20
C ALA A 340 55.51 -20.86 40.61
N ALA A 341 55.79 -21.69 41.62
CA ALA A 341 55.45 -21.38 43.00
C ALA A 341 56.14 -20.09 43.48
N ASP A 342 57.43 -19.95 43.17
CA ASP A 342 58.22 -18.76 43.50
C ASP A 342 57.72 -17.53 42.74
N GLY A 343 57.42 -17.67 41.45
CA GLY A 343 56.88 -16.58 40.64
C GLY A 343 55.52 -16.08 41.12
N VAL A 344 54.63 -16.99 41.55
CA VAL A 344 53.32 -16.62 42.14
C VAL A 344 53.51 -15.88 43.44
N LEU A 345 54.36 -16.38 44.34
CA LEU A 345 54.59 -15.76 45.64
C LEU A 345 55.29 -14.42 45.52
N ALA A 346 56.21 -14.25 44.57
CA ALA A 346 56.83 -12.96 44.27
C ALA A 346 55.80 -11.95 43.76
N ALA A 347 54.89 -12.36 42.87
CA ALA A 347 53.82 -11.49 42.40
C ALA A 347 52.82 -11.11 43.50
N LEU A 348 52.52 -12.03 44.42
CA LEU A 348 51.69 -11.74 45.59
C LEU A 348 52.41 -10.82 46.60
N ALA A 349 53.71 -11.01 46.82
CA ALA A 349 54.51 -10.11 47.66
C ALA A 349 54.48 -8.68 47.10
N ALA A 350 54.64 -8.53 45.79
CA ALA A 350 54.54 -7.25 45.10
C ALA A 350 53.12 -6.65 45.22
N HIS A 351 52.07 -7.46 45.07
CA HIS A 351 50.67 -7.03 45.24
C HIS A 351 50.39 -6.52 46.66
N HIS A 352 51.02 -7.11 47.68
CA HIS A 352 50.87 -6.70 49.07
C HIS A 352 51.88 -5.62 49.52
N GLY A 353 52.83 -5.21 48.67
CA GLY A 353 53.86 -4.24 49.02
C GLY A 353 54.80 -4.71 50.14
N VAL A 354 55.10 -6.00 50.19
CA VAL A 354 55.97 -6.62 51.21
C VAL A 354 57.38 -6.05 51.13
N THR A 355 57.91 -5.57 52.26
CA THR A 355 59.30 -5.09 52.38
C THR A 355 60.21 -6.03 53.16
N ASP A 356 59.65 -6.92 53.99
CA ASP A 356 60.40 -7.93 54.74
C ASP A 356 60.28 -9.30 54.04
N GLU A 357 61.29 -9.63 53.24
CA GLU A 357 61.34 -10.89 52.49
C GLU A 357 61.46 -12.13 53.40
N VAL A 358 62.06 -11.99 54.59
CA VAL A 358 62.27 -13.10 55.52
C VAL A 358 60.96 -13.48 56.19
N GLU A 359 60.21 -12.48 56.68
CA GLU A 359 58.90 -12.69 57.26
C GLU A 359 57.92 -13.28 56.24
N TRP A 360 57.91 -12.75 55.01
CA TRP A 360 57.06 -13.28 53.94
C TRP A 360 57.39 -14.72 53.56
N THR A 361 58.68 -15.05 53.44
CA THR A 361 59.12 -16.41 53.12
C THR A 361 58.70 -17.39 54.22
N ALA A 362 58.86 -17.01 55.49
CA ALA A 362 58.42 -17.83 56.61
C ALA A 362 56.89 -18.02 56.64
N ALA A 363 56.13 -16.94 56.44
CA ALA A 363 54.66 -16.96 56.45
C ALA A 363 54.05 -17.74 55.28
N THR A 364 54.72 -17.77 54.13
CA THR A 364 54.21 -18.43 52.90
C THR A 364 54.79 -19.82 52.64
N ALA A 365 55.73 -20.31 53.46
CA ALA A 365 56.41 -21.59 53.27
C ALA A 365 55.46 -22.78 53.04
N GLY A 366 54.39 -22.87 53.83
CA GLY A 366 53.38 -23.93 53.68
C GLY A 366 52.59 -23.84 52.35
N PHE A 367 52.26 -22.63 51.92
CA PHE A 367 51.58 -22.42 50.65
C PHE A 367 52.51 -22.63 49.45
N ARG A 368 53.80 -22.29 49.59
CA ARG A 368 54.83 -22.62 48.60
C ARG A 368 54.90 -24.12 48.34
N ALA A 369 54.95 -24.93 49.41
CA ALA A 369 54.96 -26.38 49.31
C ALA A 369 53.68 -26.92 48.62
N TYR A 370 52.52 -26.35 48.97
CA TYR A 370 51.25 -26.67 48.29
C TYR A 370 51.28 -26.35 46.80
N LEU A 371 51.77 -25.16 46.42
CA LEU A 371 51.86 -24.74 45.02
C LEU A 371 52.80 -25.63 44.22
N LEU A 372 53.93 -26.05 44.79
CA LEU A 372 54.85 -26.99 44.14
C LEU A 372 54.16 -28.34 43.85
N ASP A 373 53.51 -28.94 44.85
CA ASP A 373 52.77 -30.20 44.68
C ASP A 373 51.63 -30.08 43.66
N ALA A 374 50.85 -29.00 43.73
CA ALA A 374 49.76 -28.74 42.79
C ALA A 374 50.27 -28.56 41.35
N VAL A 375 51.37 -27.81 41.15
CA VAL A 375 51.99 -27.59 39.83
C VAL A 375 52.62 -28.87 39.29
N ASP A 376 53.24 -29.69 40.13
CA ASP A 376 53.80 -30.98 39.71
C ASP A 376 52.69 -31.96 39.30
N ARG A 377 51.58 -32.02 40.04
CA ARG A 377 50.40 -32.81 39.66
C ARG A 377 49.80 -32.35 38.33
N LEU A 378 49.70 -31.04 38.14
CA LEU A 378 49.24 -30.45 36.87
C LEU A 378 50.18 -30.83 35.74
N ARG A 379 51.49 -30.69 35.93
CA ARG A 379 52.50 -31.02 34.93
C ARG A 379 52.46 -32.50 34.54
N ALA A 380 52.27 -33.39 35.51
CA ALA A 380 52.22 -34.84 35.29
C ALA A 380 51.00 -35.29 34.47
N THR A 381 49.90 -34.54 34.56
CA THR A 381 48.64 -34.85 33.87
C THR A 381 48.34 -33.92 32.70
N ALA A 382 49.17 -32.90 32.47
CA ALA A 382 48.95 -31.89 31.46
C ALA A 382 48.93 -32.51 30.06
N PRO A 383 47.86 -32.27 29.28
CA PRO A 383 47.84 -32.65 27.88
C PRO A 383 48.99 -31.99 27.11
N ALA A 384 49.44 -32.63 26.02
CA ALA A 384 50.50 -32.08 25.18
C ALA A 384 50.19 -30.63 24.72
N GLY A 385 51.19 -29.76 24.81
CA GLY A 385 51.09 -28.33 24.50
C GLY A 385 50.58 -27.43 25.64
N PHE A 386 50.19 -28.01 26.78
CA PHE A 386 49.80 -27.23 27.96
C PHE A 386 51.05 -26.94 28.78
N THR A 387 51.62 -25.75 28.63
CA THR A 387 52.91 -25.35 29.22
C THR A 387 52.81 -24.29 30.29
N ALA A 388 51.61 -23.74 30.57
CA ALA A 388 51.38 -22.72 31.58
C ALA A 388 50.27 -23.14 32.55
N VAL A 389 50.38 -22.71 33.81
CA VAL A 389 49.40 -23.03 34.86
C VAL A 389 48.03 -22.45 34.52
N GLY A 390 48.00 -21.27 33.88
CA GLY A 390 46.75 -20.63 33.44
C GLY A 390 45.88 -21.52 32.55
N HIS A 391 46.45 -22.48 31.83
CA HIS A 391 45.66 -23.35 30.96
C HIS A 391 44.70 -24.27 31.71
N CYS A 392 44.92 -24.55 33.01
CA CYS A 392 44.01 -25.33 33.85
C CYS A 392 42.87 -24.48 34.46
N LEU A 393 42.99 -23.15 34.39
CA LEU A 393 42.02 -22.24 34.99
C LEU A 393 40.82 -22.04 34.03
N PRO A 394 39.57 -22.11 34.52
CA PRO A 394 38.38 -21.99 33.67
C PRO A 394 38.27 -20.64 32.95
N THR A 395 38.76 -19.58 33.58
CA THR A 395 38.68 -18.19 33.11
C THR A 395 39.69 -17.86 32.02
N PHE A 396 40.64 -18.75 31.72
CA PHE A 396 41.69 -18.52 30.74
C PHE A 396 41.51 -19.42 29.52
N ALA A 397 41.77 -18.88 28.34
CA ALA A 397 41.72 -19.65 27.11
C ALA A 397 42.80 -20.76 27.15
N PRO A 398 42.48 -22.00 26.76
CA PRO A 398 43.50 -23.01 26.54
C PRO A 398 44.43 -22.56 25.40
N PRO A 399 45.65 -23.10 25.35
CA PRO A 399 46.59 -22.75 24.31
C PRO A 399 46.02 -23.14 22.94
N VAL A 400 46.25 -22.29 21.94
CA VAL A 400 45.95 -22.64 20.56
C VAL A 400 46.89 -23.78 20.17
N ARG A 401 46.38 -25.00 20.11
CA ARG A 401 47.15 -26.12 19.58
C ARG A 401 47.27 -25.93 18.07
N PRO A 402 48.49 -25.98 17.50
CA PRO A 402 48.62 -26.03 16.06
C PRO A 402 47.91 -27.29 15.54
N LEU A 403 47.32 -27.18 14.36
CA LEU A 403 46.71 -28.33 13.70
C LEU A 403 47.75 -29.42 13.45
N THR A 404 47.36 -30.68 13.64
CA THR A 404 48.14 -31.82 13.16
C THR A 404 48.13 -31.84 11.63
N ASP A 405 49.09 -32.53 11.01
CA ASP A 405 49.15 -32.61 9.54
C ASP A 405 47.87 -33.20 8.94
N ASP A 406 47.28 -34.24 9.53
CA ASP A 406 45.97 -34.79 9.10
C ASP A 406 44.84 -33.73 9.16
N LEU A 407 44.82 -32.89 10.20
CA LEU A 407 43.81 -31.82 10.30
C LEU A 407 44.05 -30.71 9.27
N ARG A 408 45.32 -30.36 8.99
CA ARG A 408 45.67 -29.41 7.92
C ARG A 408 45.25 -29.96 6.56
N ASP A 409 45.53 -31.23 6.29
CA ASP A 409 45.16 -31.89 5.04
C ASP A 409 43.65 -31.90 4.82
N ARG A 410 42.86 -32.17 5.87
CA ARG A 410 41.39 -32.10 5.81
C ARG A 410 40.88 -30.69 5.60
N ARG A 411 41.46 -29.69 6.29
CA ARG A 411 41.15 -28.27 6.07
C ARG A 411 41.43 -27.87 4.63
N ASP A 412 42.59 -28.22 4.11
CA ASP A 412 43.03 -27.85 2.77
C ASP A 412 42.23 -28.58 1.70
N ALA A 413 41.84 -29.83 1.94
CA ALA A 413 40.90 -30.57 1.10
C ALA A 413 39.54 -29.87 1.04
N LEU A 414 38.99 -29.44 2.19
CA LEU A 414 37.76 -28.66 2.24
C LEU A 414 37.91 -27.32 1.51
N VAL A 415 39.01 -26.58 1.72
CA VAL A 415 39.29 -25.32 1.02
C VAL A 415 39.29 -25.52 -0.50
N ARG A 416 39.97 -26.56 -1.00
CA ARG A 416 39.99 -26.88 -2.44
C ARG A 416 38.58 -27.20 -2.95
N ALA A 417 37.81 -27.98 -2.20
CA ALA A 417 36.44 -28.32 -2.56
C ALA A 417 35.54 -27.07 -2.59
N LEU A 418 35.58 -26.22 -1.56
CA LEU A 418 34.81 -24.98 -1.50
C LEU A 418 35.16 -24.04 -2.65
N ARG A 419 36.45 -23.88 -2.99
CA ARG A 419 36.89 -23.04 -4.12
C ARG A 419 36.43 -23.57 -5.47
N ARG A 420 36.42 -24.89 -5.65
CA ARG A 420 35.95 -25.55 -6.87
C ARG A 420 34.43 -25.42 -7.03
N ASP A 421 33.70 -25.50 -5.92
CA ASP A 421 32.24 -25.50 -5.90
C ASP A 421 31.64 -24.08 -5.86
N VAL A 422 32.48 -23.01 -5.84
CA VAL A 422 31.98 -21.65 -6.04
C VAL A 422 31.32 -21.58 -7.42
N PRO A 423 30.03 -21.24 -7.51
CA PRO A 423 29.31 -21.18 -8.78
C PRO A 423 30.05 -20.30 -9.79
N GLY A 424 30.40 -20.87 -10.93
CA GLY A 424 30.86 -20.09 -12.09
C GLY A 424 29.70 -19.38 -12.79
N ALA A 425 30.02 -18.32 -13.51
CA ALA A 425 29.20 -17.60 -14.51
C ALA A 425 27.67 -17.49 -14.26
N VAL A 426 27.24 -17.17 -13.03
CA VAL A 426 25.85 -16.74 -12.74
C VAL A 426 25.46 -15.51 -13.57
N ALA A 427 26.46 -14.71 -13.97
CA ALA A 427 26.31 -13.53 -14.80
C ALA A 427 25.71 -13.80 -16.19
N ASP A 428 26.01 -14.94 -16.82
CA ASP A 428 25.50 -15.26 -18.17
C ASP A 428 24.04 -15.71 -18.11
N ASP A 429 23.67 -16.51 -17.10
CA ASP A 429 22.28 -16.86 -16.79
C ASP A 429 21.46 -15.61 -16.48
N ARG A 430 21.99 -14.71 -15.63
CA ARG A 430 21.34 -13.44 -15.31
C ARG A 430 21.12 -12.59 -16.55
N ARG A 431 22.15 -12.46 -17.40
CA ARG A 431 22.05 -11.72 -18.68
C ARG A 431 20.98 -12.33 -19.58
N THR A 432 20.90 -13.65 -19.65
CA THR A 432 19.90 -14.37 -20.44
C THR A 432 18.48 -14.10 -19.94
N VAL A 433 18.24 -14.18 -18.63
CA VAL A 433 16.92 -13.89 -18.04
C VAL A 433 16.52 -12.43 -18.27
N LEU A 434 17.44 -11.49 -18.05
CA LEU A 434 17.19 -10.07 -18.30
C LEU A 434 16.93 -9.77 -19.78
N ALA A 435 17.61 -10.46 -20.70
CA ALA A 435 17.39 -10.31 -22.14
C ALA A 435 16.04 -10.90 -22.60
N ALA A 436 15.49 -11.89 -21.88
CA ALA A 436 14.20 -12.49 -22.21
C ALA A 436 13.01 -11.57 -21.87
N VAL A 437 13.14 -10.72 -20.84
CA VAL A 437 12.08 -9.79 -20.41
C VAL A 437 11.56 -8.89 -21.53
N PRO A 438 12.39 -8.10 -22.26
CA PRO A 438 11.90 -7.25 -23.34
C PRO A 438 11.29 -8.05 -24.50
N VAL A 439 11.79 -9.26 -24.78
CA VAL A 439 11.20 -10.15 -25.81
C VAL A 439 9.78 -10.57 -25.42
N LEU A 440 9.56 -10.94 -24.15
CA LEU A 440 8.24 -11.32 -23.64
C LEU A 440 7.24 -10.15 -23.70
N VAL A 441 7.70 -8.93 -23.37
CA VAL A 441 6.90 -7.70 -23.44
C VAL A 441 6.50 -7.41 -24.88
N GLU A 442 7.44 -7.43 -25.82
CA GLU A 442 7.16 -7.17 -27.24
C GLU A 442 6.27 -8.24 -27.89
N GLU A 443 6.45 -9.52 -27.53
CA GLU A 443 5.55 -10.58 -28.01
C GLU A 443 4.09 -10.34 -27.56
N HIS A 444 3.90 -9.96 -26.30
CA HIS A 444 2.57 -9.63 -25.79
C HIS A 444 2.02 -8.35 -26.40
N ARG A 445 2.86 -7.34 -26.64
CA ARG A 445 2.49 -6.10 -27.32
C ARG A 445 1.98 -6.39 -28.73
N ALA A 446 2.71 -7.17 -29.51
CA ALA A 446 2.32 -7.59 -30.86
C ALA A 446 0.99 -8.37 -30.85
N ARG A 447 0.78 -9.25 -29.86
CA ARG A 447 -0.47 -10.00 -29.69
C ARG A 447 -1.67 -9.10 -29.40
N VAL A 448 -1.52 -8.15 -28.47
CA VAL A 448 -2.59 -7.19 -28.12
C VAL A 448 -2.89 -6.28 -29.33
N ALA A 449 -1.87 -5.79 -30.03
CA ALA A 449 -2.03 -4.98 -31.23
C ALA A 449 -2.77 -5.74 -32.35
N ALA A 450 -2.46 -7.02 -32.55
CA ALA A 450 -3.16 -7.88 -33.51
C ALA A 450 -4.64 -8.06 -33.16
N THR A 451 -4.96 -8.25 -31.86
CA THR A 451 -6.35 -8.34 -31.39
C THR A 451 -7.12 -7.04 -31.65
N LEU A 452 -6.49 -5.89 -31.40
CA LEU A 452 -7.08 -4.57 -31.63
C LEU A 452 -7.28 -4.25 -33.12
N ALA A 453 -6.41 -4.76 -33.99
CA ALA A 453 -6.51 -4.62 -35.45
C ALA A 453 -7.56 -5.55 -36.08
N GLY A 454 -8.05 -6.54 -35.33
CA GLY A 454 -9.07 -7.48 -35.82
C GLY A 454 -10.39 -6.77 -36.17
N PRO A 455 -11.10 -7.22 -37.23
CA PRO A 455 -12.33 -6.58 -37.68
C PRO A 455 -13.37 -6.46 -36.56
N ALA A 456 -14.17 -5.39 -36.62
CA ALA A 456 -15.39 -5.31 -35.80
C ALA A 456 -16.24 -6.56 -36.05
N PRO A 457 -16.94 -7.11 -35.04
CA PRO A 457 -17.90 -8.16 -35.31
C PRO A 457 -18.96 -7.47 -36.18
N GLU A 458 -19.14 -7.92 -37.41
CA GLU A 458 -20.24 -7.39 -38.20
C GLU A 458 -21.53 -7.59 -37.39
N PRO A 459 -22.41 -6.56 -37.29
CA PRO A 459 -23.74 -6.79 -36.75
C PRO A 459 -24.31 -8.00 -37.51
N THR A 460 -24.94 -8.93 -36.79
CA THR A 460 -25.31 -10.28 -37.21
C THR A 460 -26.37 -10.34 -38.33
N GLY A 461 -26.15 -9.63 -39.43
CA GLY A 461 -27.00 -9.48 -40.62
C GLY A 461 -27.41 -8.03 -40.92
N GLU A 462 -27.69 -7.76 -42.20
CA GLU A 462 -28.21 -6.48 -42.72
C GLU A 462 -29.50 -6.01 -42.03
N ALA A 463 -30.32 -6.94 -41.54
CA ALA A 463 -31.52 -6.63 -40.77
C ALA A 463 -31.20 -5.91 -39.45
N GLN A 464 -30.15 -6.33 -38.74
CA GLN A 464 -29.76 -5.76 -37.47
C GLN A 464 -29.10 -4.40 -37.62
N ALA A 465 -28.31 -4.20 -38.69
CA ALA A 465 -27.75 -2.90 -39.04
C ALA A 465 -28.85 -1.86 -39.30
N ARG A 466 -29.92 -2.24 -40.02
CA ARG A 466 -31.10 -1.38 -40.23
C ARG A 466 -31.80 -1.01 -38.93
N ARG A 467 -32.01 -1.97 -38.02
CA ARG A 467 -32.62 -1.71 -36.70
C ARG A 467 -31.77 -0.81 -35.81
N LEU A 468 -30.45 -0.91 -35.88
CA LEU A 468 -29.53 0.00 -35.18
C LEU A 468 -29.62 1.43 -35.72
N ALA A 469 -29.68 1.61 -37.04
CA ALA A 469 -29.87 2.92 -37.66
C ALA A 469 -31.22 3.54 -37.24
N GLU A 470 -32.29 2.74 -37.26
CA GLU A 470 -33.62 3.15 -36.78
C GLU A 470 -33.60 3.59 -35.31
N LEU A 471 -32.88 2.87 -34.44
CA LEU A 471 -32.71 3.26 -33.04
C LEU A 471 -31.94 4.59 -32.91
N VAL A 472 -30.90 4.82 -33.70
CA VAL A 472 -30.14 6.09 -33.69
C VAL A 472 -31.03 7.26 -34.10
N ASP A 473 -31.82 7.11 -35.16
CA ASP A 473 -32.74 8.14 -35.63
C ASP A 473 -33.84 8.46 -34.60
N LEU A 474 -34.36 7.42 -33.91
CA LEU A 474 -35.34 7.58 -32.84
C LEU A 474 -34.75 8.24 -31.59
N LEU A 475 -33.51 7.92 -31.21
CA LEU A 475 -32.81 8.61 -30.13
C LEU A 475 -32.58 10.09 -30.47
N GLY A 476 -32.25 10.41 -31.72
CA GLY A 476 -32.15 11.81 -32.18
C GLY A 476 -33.50 12.55 -32.11
N SER A 477 -34.59 11.86 -32.45
CA SER A 477 -35.96 12.38 -32.32
C SER A 477 -36.38 12.56 -30.86
N TYR A 478 -35.95 11.66 -29.98
CA TYR A 478 -36.16 11.75 -28.53
C TYR A 478 -35.38 12.93 -27.92
N ASP A 479 -34.13 13.14 -28.28
CA ASP A 479 -33.35 14.30 -27.85
C ASP A 479 -33.98 15.62 -28.31
N ALA A 480 -34.51 15.67 -29.54
CA ALA A 480 -35.25 16.82 -30.04
C ALA A 480 -36.55 17.06 -29.25
N ALA A 481 -37.25 15.99 -28.86
CA ALA A 481 -38.41 16.05 -28.00
C ALA A 481 -38.06 16.58 -26.60
N VAL A 482 -36.97 16.09 -25.98
CA VAL A 482 -36.47 16.56 -24.67
C VAL A 482 -36.13 18.03 -24.74
N ARG A 483 -35.40 18.47 -25.77
CA ARG A 483 -35.09 19.89 -25.97
C ARG A 483 -36.36 20.73 -26.12
N SER A 484 -37.38 20.22 -26.81
CA SER A 484 -38.65 20.93 -26.99
C SER A 484 -39.48 21.02 -25.71
N ALA A 485 -39.47 19.97 -24.88
CA ALA A 485 -40.12 19.96 -23.58
C ALA A 485 -39.44 20.90 -22.57
N VAL A 486 -38.10 20.91 -22.55
CA VAL A 486 -37.31 21.72 -21.61
C VAL A 486 -37.23 23.19 -22.05
N HIS A 487 -37.27 23.47 -23.36
CA HIS A 487 -37.16 24.81 -23.91
C HIS A 487 -38.16 25.07 -25.07
N PRO A 488 -39.48 25.16 -24.79
CA PRO A 488 -40.50 25.27 -25.85
C PRO A 488 -40.38 26.54 -26.70
N HIS A 489 -39.80 27.61 -26.14
CA HIS A 489 -39.53 28.86 -26.85
C HIS A 489 -38.37 28.76 -27.85
N LEU A 490 -37.57 27.68 -27.81
CA LEU A 490 -36.46 27.45 -28.74
C LEU A 490 -36.81 26.44 -29.85
N SER A 491 -37.92 25.72 -29.73
CA SER A 491 -38.22 24.54 -30.57
C SER A 491 -39.41 24.69 -31.51
N GLU A 492 -40.35 25.63 -31.29
CA GLU A 492 -41.47 25.88 -32.20
C GLU A 492 -41.71 27.38 -32.46
N SER A 493 -41.70 27.78 -33.73
CA SER A 493 -41.91 29.16 -34.21
C SER A 493 -43.36 29.68 -34.07
N GLY A 494 -44.23 28.97 -33.35
CA GLY A 494 -45.65 29.29 -33.18
C GLY A 494 -46.10 29.53 -31.74
N VAL A 495 -45.20 29.38 -30.75
CA VAL A 495 -45.51 29.69 -29.35
C VAL A 495 -45.32 31.20 -29.16
N VAL A 496 -46.42 31.91 -28.88
CA VAL A 496 -46.37 33.35 -28.57
C VAL A 496 -45.60 33.53 -27.27
N ALA A 497 -44.38 34.06 -27.37
CA ALA A 497 -43.59 34.42 -26.22
C ALA A 497 -44.36 35.44 -25.37
N VAL A 498 -44.52 35.16 -24.08
CA VAL A 498 -44.88 36.20 -23.11
C VAL A 498 -43.64 37.08 -22.97
N GLU A 499 -43.75 38.38 -23.28
CA GLU A 499 -42.66 39.33 -23.08
C GLU A 499 -42.23 39.32 -21.61
N VAL A 500 -41.09 38.70 -21.34
CA VAL A 500 -40.39 38.81 -20.07
C VAL A 500 -39.37 39.93 -20.23
N ALA A 501 -39.34 40.89 -19.30
CA ALA A 501 -38.52 42.12 -19.38
C ALA A 501 -37.00 41.88 -19.36
N THR A 502 -36.55 40.62 -19.32
CA THR A 502 -35.15 40.21 -19.51
C THR A 502 -35.15 38.84 -20.18
N SER A 503 -34.43 38.71 -21.29
CA SER A 503 -34.38 37.46 -22.04
C SER A 503 -33.47 36.44 -21.32
N PRO A 504 -33.66 35.12 -21.52
CA PRO A 504 -32.71 34.11 -21.04
C PRO A 504 -31.27 34.34 -21.53
N ALA A 505 -31.09 35.04 -22.66
CA ALA A 505 -29.80 35.44 -23.19
C ALA A 505 -29.08 36.44 -22.26
N ASP A 506 -29.83 37.40 -21.69
CA ASP A 506 -29.30 38.37 -20.71
C ASP A 506 -28.93 37.69 -19.38
N ALA A 507 -29.69 36.67 -18.98
CA ALA A 507 -29.41 35.88 -17.77
C ALA A 507 -28.17 34.97 -17.89
N LEU A 508 -27.78 34.62 -19.12
CA LEU A 508 -26.60 33.80 -19.44
C LEU A 508 -25.39 34.63 -19.88
N GLY A 509 -25.51 35.97 -19.92
CA GLY A 509 -24.43 36.87 -20.34
C GLY A 509 -24.14 36.85 -21.85
N VAL A 510 -25.11 36.46 -22.68
CA VAL A 510 -25.00 36.47 -24.14
C VAL A 510 -25.15 37.91 -24.66
N PRO A 511 -24.25 38.41 -25.52
CA PRO A 511 -24.33 39.78 -26.05
C PRO A 511 -25.65 40.02 -26.82
N PRO A 512 -26.27 41.23 -26.70
CA PRO A 512 -27.52 41.52 -27.38
C PRO A 512 -27.33 41.48 -28.92
N GLY A 513 -28.19 40.70 -29.59
CA GLY A 513 -28.21 40.54 -31.05
C GLY A 513 -27.66 39.21 -31.58
N GLU A 514 -27.10 38.35 -30.72
CA GLU A 514 -26.69 36.99 -31.10
C GLU A 514 -27.75 35.95 -30.70
N ASP A 515 -28.03 34.98 -31.58
CA ASP A 515 -28.90 33.84 -31.26
C ASP A 515 -28.22 32.96 -30.18
N PRO A 516 -28.83 32.75 -29.00
CA PRO A 516 -28.29 31.89 -27.94
C PRO A 516 -27.96 30.47 -28.42
N ALA A 517 -28.73 29.93 -29.37
CA ALA A 517 -28.46 28.62 -29.95
C ALA A 517 -27.19 28.62 -30.82
N GLU A 518 -26.88 29.75 -31.46
CA GLU A 518 -25.68 29.92 -32.28
C GLU A 518 -24.43 30.14 -31.41
N VAL A 519 -24.57 30.84 -30.28
CA VAL A 519 -23.50 30.97 -29.27
C VAL A 519 -23.16 29.62 -28.64
N LEU A 520 -24.17 28.84 -28.23
CA LEU A 520 -23.96 27.49 -27.67
C LEU A 520 -23.37 26.53 -28.72
N ARG A 521 -23.80 26.60 -29.98
CA ARG A 521 -23.19 25.83 -31.07
C ARG A 521 -21.72 26.21 -31.29
N ARG A 522 -21.37 27.50 -31.22
CA ARG A 522 -20.00 27.99 -31.37
C ARG A 522 -19.11 27.54 -30.21
N VAL A 523 -19.62 27.61 -28.98
CA VAL A 523 -18.93 27.11 -27.78
C VAL A 523 -18.75 25.59 -27.87
N ALA A 524 -19.79 24.83 -28.21
CA ALA A 524 -19.70 23.38 -28.38
C ALA A 524 -18.76 22.98 -29.53
N ALA A 525 -18.79 23.68 -30.67
CA ALA A 525 -17.90 23.44 -31.80
C ALA A 525 -16.44 23.75 -31.45
N ARG A 526 -16.17 24.82 -30.69
CA ARG A 526 -14.83 25.15 -30.17
C ARG A 526 -14.35 24.07 -29.21
N THR A 527 -15.17 23.65 -28.25
CA THR A 527 -14.82 22.59 -27.29
C THR A 527 -14.57 21.26 -28.00
N VAL A 528 -15.35 20.91 -29.03
CA VAL A 528 -15.14 19.70 -29.84
C VAL A 528 -13.88 19.80 -30.71
N ALA A 529 -13.55 20.98 -31.24
CA ALA A 529 -12.31 21.21 -31.99
C ALA A 529 -11.08 21.15 -31.09
N GLU A 530 -11.15 21.72 -29.88
CA GLU A 530 -10.12 21.60 -28.85
C GLU A 530 -9.92 20.13 -28.44
N HIS A 531 -11.00 19.38 -28.24
CA HIS A 531 -10.94 17.95 -27.91
C HIS A 531 -10.40 17.08 -29.06
N ARG A 532 -10.65 17.46 -30.32
CA ARG A 532 -10.10 16.79 -31.50
C ARG A 532 -8.64 17.17 -31.75
N GLY A 533 -8.22 18.38 -31.40
CA GLY A 533 -6.83 18.85 -31.49
C GLY A 533 -5.91 18.23 -30.45
N THR A 534 -6.42 17.75 -29.32
CA THR A 534 -5.64 16.97 -28.33
C THR A 534 -5.46 15.49 -28.73
N HIS A 535 -6.06 15.06 -29.84
CA HIS A 535 -6.05 13.67 -30.32
C HIS A 535 -5.66 13.53 -31.81
N ALA A 536 -5.13 14.61 -32.42
CA ALA A 536 -4.31 14.55 -33.62
C ALA A 536 -2.85 14.71 -33.19
#